data_AF-A0A9D6G936-F1
#
_entry.id   AF-A0A9D6G936-F1
#
_cell.length_a   1.000
_cell.length_b   1.000
_cell.length_c   1.000
_cell.angle_alpha   90.00
_cell.angle_beta   90.00
_cell.angle_gamma   90.00
#
_symmetry.space_group_name_H-M   'P 1'
#
loop_
_entity.id
_entity.type
_entity.pdbx_description
1 polymer ?
#
loop_
_entity_poly.entity_id
_entity_poly.type
_entity_poly.pdbx_seq_one_letter_code
_entity_poly.pdbx_strand_id
1 'polypeptide(L)'
;MRKRSTSRRSPRRKGINLSDIPEVSPEAFARGLVRKGLEPVARKAQVTLRIDADVIEWFRDRGRGYQTRINAVLKAFKDAHGRA
;
A
#
# COMPACT_ATOMS: atom_id res chain seq x y z
N MET A 1 -31.66 34.30 28.67
CA MET A 1 -31.05 32.97 28.92
C MET A 1 -29.62 32.95 28.36
N ARG A 2 -28.58 33.02 29.22
CA ARG A 2 -27.16 33.15 28.81
C ARG A 2 -26.60 31.80 28.35
N LYS A 3 -26.25 31.65 27.07
CA LYS A 3 -25.53 30.48 26.56
C LYS A 3 -24.07 30.53 27.03
N ARG A 4 -23.65 29.58 27.88
CA ARG A 4 -22.25 29.44 28.29
C ARG A 4 -21.48 28.80 27.14
N SER A 5 -20.54 29.56 26.58
CA SER A 5 -19.50 29.11 25.67
C SER A 5 -18.52 28.21 26.41
N THR A 6 -18.68 26.90 26.31
CA THR A 6 -17.64 25.96 26.73
C THR A 6 -16.56 25.88 25.66
N SER A 7 -15.50 26.67 25.83
CA SER A 7 -14.23 26.50 25.12
C SER A 7 -13.73 25.07 25.39
N ARG A 8 -13.86 24.19 24.39
CA ARG A 8 -13.30 22.84 24.43
C ARG A 8 -11.79 22.96 24.24
N ARG A 9 -11.07 23.21 25.32
CA ARG A 9 -9.61 23.29 25.32
C ARG A 9 -9.06 21.90 25.01
N SER A 10 -8.48 21.71 23.81
CA SER A 10 -7.82 20.45 23.44
C SER A 10 -6.83 20.05 24.54
N PRO A 11 -6.84 18.80 25.03
CA PRO A 11 -5.91 18.39 26.07
C PRO A 11 -4.48 18.50 25.51
N ARG A 12 -3.66 19.37 26.11
CA ARG A 12 -2.22 19.42 25.85
C ARG A 12 -1.66 18.04 26.22
N ARG A 13 -1.20 17.25 25.24
CA ARG A 13 -0.47 16.00 25.48
C ARG A 13 0.87 16.34 26.12
N LYS A 14 0.87 16.54 27.44
CA LYS A 14 2.09 16.73 28.23
C LYS A 14 2.66 15.36 28.57
N GLY A 15 3.94 15.14 28.24
CA GLY A 15 4.71 13.97 28.71
C GLY A 15 4.76 12.76 27.77
N ILE A 16 4.81 12.97 26.45
CA ILE A 16 5.13 11.84 25.55
C ILE A 16 6.61 11.50 25.73
N ASN A 17 6.90 10.29 26.20
CA ASN A 17 8.26 9.76 26.27
C ASN A 17 8.72 9.36 24.86
N LEU A 18 9.80 9.97 24.39
CA LEU A 18 10.39 9.71 23.07
C LEU A 18 11.78 9.06 23.16
N SER A 19 12.19 8.59 24.35
CA SER A 19 13.52 8.01 24.57
C SER A 19 13.83 6.82 23.64
N ASP A 20 12.82 6.05 23.24
CA ASP A 20 12.98 4.88 22.36
C ASP A 20 12.93 5.23 20.87
N ILE A 21 12.57 6.47 20.52
CA ILE A 21 12.38 6.92 19.14
C ILE A 21 13.11 8.27 18.99
N PRO A 22 14.46 8.25 18.95
CA PRO A 22 15.22 9.47 18.80
C PRO A 22 14.87 10.18 17.49
N GLU A 23 14.94 11.51 17.50
CA GLU A 23 14.73 12.29 16.28
C GLU A 23 15.76 11.91 15.22
N VAL A 24 15.28 11.67 14.00
CA VAL A 24 16.15 11.31 12.88
C VAL A 24 16.83 12.58 12.38
N SER A 25 18.16 12.63 12.50
CA SER A 25 18.93 13.76 11.94
C SER A 25 18.87 13.76 10.41
N PRO A 26 19.03 14.92 9.74
CA PRO A 26 19.10 14.98 8.28
C PRO A 26 20.16 14.04 7.69
N GLU A 27 21.30 13.89 8.36
CA GLU A 27 22.39 13.01 7.96
C GLU A 27 22.03 11.53 8.12
N ALA A 28 21.33 11.17 9.21
CA ALA A 28 20.83 9.82 9.44
C ALA A 28 19.75 9.46 8.42
N PHE A 29 18.86 10.40 8.10
CA PHE A 29 17.84 10.23 7.06
C PHE A 29 18.47 10.02 5.68
N ALA A 30 19.46 10.83 5.31
CA ALA A 30 20.17 10.70 4.04
C ALA A 30 20.87 9.34 3.88
N ARG A 31 21.40 8.77 4.97
CA ARG A 31 21.99 7.41 4.98
C ARG A 31 20.94 6.30 4.96
N GLY A 32 19.74 6.56 5.50
CA GLY A 32 18.63 5.62 5.63
C GLY A 32 17.76 5.44 4.38
N LEU A 33 18.04 6.15 3.28
CA LEU A 33 17.36 5.96 1.99
C LEU A 33 17.80 4.62 1.36
N VAL A 34 17.20 3.54 1.83
CA VAL A 34 17.39 2.18 1.30
C VAL A 34 16.52 1.99 0.07
N ARG A 35 16.98 2.46 -1.09
CA ARG A 35 16.68 1.90 -2.44
C ARG A 35 17.72 2.37 -3.44
N LYS A 36 18.99 2.01 -3.23
CA LYS A 36 20.06 2.25 -4.20
C LYS A 36 20.23 1.00 -5.07
N GLY A 37 20.03 1.13 -6.39
CA GLY A 37 20.27 0.04 -7.35
C GLY A 37 19.15 -0.98 -7.53
N LEU A 38 17.91 -0.66 -7.16
CA LEU A 38 16.75 -1.46 -7.59
C LEU A 38 16.24 -0.91 -8.92
N GLU A 39 16.06 -1.80 -9.89
CA GLU A 39 15.39 -1.46 -11.14
C GLU A 39 14.00 -0.88 -10.85
N PRO A 40 13.59 0.21 -11.53
CA PRO A 40 12.25 0.75 -11.42
C PRO A 40 11.23 -0.35 -11.70
N VAL A 41 10.43 -0.72 -10.69
CA VAL A 41 9.35 -1.69 -10.91
C VAL A 41 8.31 -1.03 -11.80
N ALA A 42 8.10 -1.61 -12.98
CA ALA A 42 7.06 -1.18 -13.90
C ALA A 42 5.71 -1.11 -13.17
N ARG A 43 5.07 0.05 -13.20
CA ARG A 43 3.78 0.26 -12.53
C ARG A 43 2.73 -0.62 -13.20
N LYS A 44 1.98 -1.37 -12.39
CA LYS A 44 0.78 -2.07 -12.84
C LYS A 44 -0.31 -1.04 -13.12
N ALA A 45 -0.96 -1.13 -14.27
CA ALA A 45 -2.15 -0.34 -14.55
C ALA A 45 -3.32 -0.86 -13.70
N GLN A 46 -4.04 0.04 -13.03
CA GLN A 46 -5.30 -0.29 -12.40
C GLN A 46 -6.39 -0.19 -13.46
N VAL A 47 -7.05 -1.30 -13.76
CA VAL A 47 -8.11 -1.38 -14.76
C VAL A 47 -9.37 -1.98 -14.13
N THR A 48 -10.53 -1.57 -14.64
CA THR A 48 -11.81 -2.21 -14.30
C THR A 48 -12.10 -3.25 -15.37
N LEU A 49 -12.13 -4.53 -14.98
CA LEU A 49 -12.42 -5.66 -15.86
C LEU A 49 -13.57 -6.48 -15.28
N ARG A 50 -14.47 -6.95 -16.15
CA ARG A 50 -15.50 -7.94 -15.79
C ARG A 50 -14.93 -9.34 -15.99
N ILE A 51 -15.09 -10.19 -14.98
CA ILE A 51 -14.67 -11.60 -14.97
C ILE A 51 -15.91 -12.39 -14.55
N ASP A 52 -16.12 -13.55 -15.15
CA ASP A 52 -17.24 -14.43 -14.80
C ASP A 52 -17.19 -14.83 -13.32
N ALA A 53 -18.37 -15.01 -12.73
CA ALA A 53 -18.55 -15.19 -11.30
C ALA A 53 -17.87 -16.47 -10.78
N ASP A 54 -18.04 -17.57 -11.50
CA ASP A 54 -17.43 -18.86 -11.20
C ASP A 54 -15.89 -18.81 -11.27
N VAL A 55 -15.34 -18.09 -12.26
CA VAL A 55 -13.90 -17.92 -12.40
C VAL A 55 -13.33 -17.11 -11.23
N ILE A 56 -13.96 -15.98 -10.86
CA ILE A 56 -13.45 -15.17 -9.76
C ILE A 56 -13.59 -15.86 -8.40
N GLU A 57 -14.65 -16.64 -8.19
CA GLU A 57 -14.83 -17.46 -6.98
C GLU A 57 -13.74 -18.52 -6.88
N TRP A 58 -13.47 -19.26 -7.95
CA TRP A 58 -12.41 -20.27 -7.97
C TRP A 58 -11.03 -19.70 -7.59
N PHE A 59 -10.71 -18.48 -8.03
CA PHE A 59 -9.45 -17.82 -7.65
C PHE A 59 -9.43 -17.37 -6.19
N ARG A 60 -10.57 -16.94 -5.65
CA ARG A 60 -10.74 -16.49 -4.25
C ARG A 60 -10.64 -17.66 -3.27
N ASP A 61 -11.18 -18.82 -3.61
CA ASP A 61 -11.15 -20.03 -2.78
C ASP A 61 -9.73 -20.53 -2.49
N ARG A 62 -8.78 -20.21 -3.39
CA ARG A 62 -7.35 -20.49 -3.20
C ARG A 62 -6.66 -19.52 -2.21
N GLY A 63 -7.43 -18.70 -1.51
CA GLY A 63 -6.98 -17.81 -0.44
C GLY A 63 -6.31 -16.53 -0.91
N ARG A 64 -5.48 -15.95 -0.03
CA ARG A 64 -4.80 -14.67 -0.27
C ARG A 64 -3.97 -14.70 -1.55
N GLY A 65 -3.91 -13.56 -2.26
CA GLY A 65 -3.13 -13.40 -3.48
C GLY A 65 -3.84 -13.80 -4.78
N TYR A 66 -5.17 -13.97 -4.76
CA TYR A 66 -5.95 -14.31 -5.96
C TYR A 66 -5.72 -13.33 -7.13
N GLN A 67 -5.62 -12.03 -6.87
CA GLN A 67 -5.34 -11.02 -7.91
C GLN A 67 -3.95 -11.20 -8.53
N THR A 68 -2.95 -11.57 -7.73
CA THR A 68 -1.60 -11.88 -8.21
C THR A 68 -1.61 -13.10 -9.12
N ARG A 69 -2.40 -14.13 -8.77
CA ARG A 69 -2.57 -15.34 -9.60
C ARG A 69 -3.27 -15.02 -10.93
N ILE A 70 -4.33 -14.22 -10.90
CA ILE A 70 -5.00 -13.73 -12.12
C ILE A 70 -3.98 -13.03 -13.03
N ASN A 71 -3.19 -12.11 -12.49
CA ASN A 71 -2.17 -11.40 -13.27
C ASN A 71 -1.08 -12.35 -13.82
N ALA A 72 -0.72 -13.41 -13.09
CA ALA A 72 0.24 -14.41 -13.57
C ALA A 72 -0.30 -15.20 -14.78
N VAL A 73 -1.58 -15.57 -14.76
CA VAL A 73 -2.24 -16.24 -15.90
C VAL A 73 -2.29 -15.32 -17.11
N LEU A 74 -2.68 -14.05 -16.93
CA LEU A 74 -2.70 -13.06 -18.03
C LEU A 74 -1.29 -12.87 -18.63
N LYS A 75 -0.25 -12.84 -17.78
CA LYS A 75 1.14 -12.74 -18.24
C LYS A 75 1.57 -13.99 -19.02
N ALA A 76 1.29 -15.18 -18.51
CA ALA A 76 1.61 -16.43 -19.21
C ALA A 76 0.91 -16.52 -20.57
N PHE A 77 -0.37 -16.14 -20.63
CA PHE A 77 -1.12 -16.08 -21.89
C PHE A 77 -0.48 -15.09 -22.87
N LYS A 78 -0.17 -13.87 -22.40
CA LYS A 78 0.52 -12.84 -23.19
C LYS A 78 1.88 -13.34 -23.71
N ASP A 79 2.69 -13.96 -22.87
CA ASP A 79 4.03 -14.41 -23.26
C ASP A 79 3.98 -15.60 -24.24
N ALA A 80 2.96 -16.45 -24.13
CA ALA A 80 2.72 -17.57 -25.06
C ALA A 80 2.22 -17.12 -26.44
N HIS A 81 1.42 -16.06 -26.50
CA HIS A 81 0.82 -15.55 -27.75
C HIS A 81 1.52 -14.29 -28.29
N GLY A 82 2.45 -13.73 -27.51
CA GLY A 82 3.26 -12.56 -27.84
C GLY A 82 4.50 -12.95 -28.62
N ARG A 83 4.31 -13.52 -29.82
CA ARG A 83 5.29 -13.56 -30.89
C ARG A 83 4.60 -13.23 -32.21
N ALA A 84 4.58 -11.95 -32.52
CA ALA A 84 4.52 -11.36 -33.86
C ALA A 84 5.39 -10.10 -33.81
#